data_AF-A0A7S2RFM1-F1
#
_entry.id   AF-A0A7S2RFM1-F1
#
_cell.length_a   1.000
_cell.length_b   1.000
_cell.length_c   1.000
_cell.angle_alpha   90.00
_cell.angle_beta   90.00
_cell.angle_gamma   90.00
#
_symmetry.space_group_name_H-M   'P 1'
#
loop_
_entity.id
_entity.type
_entity.pdbx_description
1 polymer ?
#
loop_
_entity_poly.entity_id
_entity_poly.type
_entity_poly.pdbx_seq_one_letter_code
_entity_poly.pdbx_strand_id
1 'polypeptide(L)'
;ISTLQPVWVSQASAKQRRGRAGRTKPGVCFHLFSRRRHESLRPFLESELLRTPLEEMCLQCKKLELAPGGQDDNDGIPAFLGKAMTPPHPKSVQNALDLLVDLGAMDEDTNDLTDLG
;
A
#
# COMPACT_ATOMS: atom_id res chain seq x y z
N ILE A 1 -1.07 16.20 -0.48
CA ILE A 1 -0.21 16.47 0.71
C ILE A 1 -0.29 15.25 1.62
N SER A 2 0.84 14.60 1.91
CA SER A 2 0.92 13.50 2.88
C SER A 2 1.06 14.05 4.29
N THR A 3 0.36 13.48 5.27
CA THR A 3 0.34 13.97 6.66
C THR A 3 0.38 12.81 7.66
N LEU A 4 1.16 12.95 8.73
CA LEU A 4 1.13 12.02 9.87
C LEU A 4 0.01 12.44 10.83
N GLN A 5 -1.00 11.59 10.99
CA GLN A 5 -2.15 11.88 11.85
C GLN A 5 -2.40 10.71 12.83
N PRO A 6 -2.69 11.00 14.11
CA PRO A 6 -3.12 9.97 15.04
C PRO A 6 -4.51 9.47 14.63
N VAL A 7 -4.61 8.18 14.36
CA VAL A 7 -5.86 7.51 13.99
C VAL A 7 -6.20 6.42 14.99
N TRP A 8 -7.50 6.13 15.12
CA TRP A 8 -7.94 4.96 15.87
C TRP A 8 -7.46 3.66 15.21
N VAL A 9 -7.10 2.68 16.04
CA VAL A 9 -6.75 1.33 15.57
C VAL A 9 -7.98 0.59 15.04
N SER A 10 -7.77 -0.44 14.23
CA SER A 10 -8.84 -1.38 13.87
C SER A 10 -9.14 -2.38 14.99
N GLN A 11 -10.29 -3.04 14.93
CA GLN A 11 -10.62 -4.15 15.82
C GLN A 11 -9.60 -5.29 15.70
N ALA A 12 -9.19 -5.62 14.46
CA ALA A 12 -8.15 -6.62 14.20
C ALA A 12 -6.82 -6.25 14.86
N SER A 13 -6.38 -4.99 14.76
CA SER A 13 -5.16 -4.51 15.42
C SER A 13 -5.26 -4.60 16.95
N ALA A 14 -6.39 -4.23 17.54
CA ALA A 14 -6.63 -4.36 18.98
C ALA A 14 -6.60 -5.83 19.44
N LYS A 15 -7.17 -6.74 18.65
CA LYS A 15 -7.13 -8.20 18.89
C LYS A 15 -5.72 -8.77 18.78
N GLN A 16 -4.94 -8.33 17.79
CA GLN A 16 -3.53 -8.73 17.63
C GLN A 16 -2.67 -8.29 18.82
N ARG A 17 -2.85 -7.05 19.30
CA ARG A 17 -2.16 -6.54 20.50
C ARG A 17 -2.50 -7.35 21.76
N ARG A 18 -3.77 -7.72 21.93
CA ARG A 18 -4.18 -8.64 23.03
C ARG A 18 -3.45 -9.98 22.95
N GLY A 19 -3.27 -10.53 21.75
CA GLY A 19 -2.55 -11.79 21.53
C GLY A 19 -1.04 -11.72 21.79
N ARG A 20 -0.47 -10.54 22.07
CA ARG A 20 0.93 -10.42 22.52
C ARG A 20 1.10 -10.79 23.99
N ALA A 21 0.05 -10.61 24.80
CA ALA A 21 -0.03 -11.20 26.13
C ALA A 21 -0.54 -12.65 26.03
N GLY A 22 -0.21 -13.51 26.99
CA GLY A 22 -0.78 -14.86 27.02
C GLY A 22 0.02 -15.96 26.30
N ARG A 23 1.22 -15.67 25.76
CA ARG A 23 1.99 -16.65 24.96
C ARG A 23 2.61 -17.77 25.80
N THR A 24 3.12 -17.43 26.98
CA THR A 24 3.84 -18.38 27.86
C THR A 24 3.08 -18.68 29.14
N LYS A 25 2.19 -17.78 29.55
CA LYS A 25 1.31 -17.87 30.72
C LYS A 25 0.13 -16.91 30.54
N PRO A 26 -1.00 -17.09 31.25
CA PRO A 26 -2.11 -16.15 31.20
C PRO A 26 -1.65 -14.71 31.39
N GLY A 27 -2.17 -13.81 30.55
CA GLY A 27 -1.79 -12.40 30.53
C GLY A 27 -3.00 -11.49 30.36
N VAL A 28 -2.81 -10.21 30.66
CA VAL A 28 -3.87 -9.19 30.61
C VAL A 28 -3.50 -8.14 29.56
N CYS A 29 -4.50 -7.66 28.83
CA CYS A 29 -4.34 -6.55 27.89
C CYS A 29 -5.35 -5.46 28.26
N PHE A 30 -4.85 -4.25 28.50
CA PHE A 30 -5.67 -3.09 28.82
C PHE A 30 -5.92 -2.25 27.57
N HIS A 31 -7.18 -2.16 27.14
CA HIS A 31 -7.60 -1.29 26.05
C HIS A 31 -8.08 0.05 26.61
N LEU A 32 -7.40 1.14 26.27
CA LEU A 32 -7.72 2.50 26.74
C LEU A 32 -8.83 3.16 25.89
N PHE A 33 -9.96 2.46 25.72
CA PHE A 33 -11.15 2.96 25.06
C PHE A 33 -12.40 2.21 25.54
N SER A 34 -13.58 2.83 25.45
CA SER A 34 -14.85 2.22 25.86
C SER A 34 -15.27 1.07 24.94
N ARG A 35 -16.15 0.19 25.41
CA ARG A 35 -16.75 -0.87 24.58
C ARG A 35 -17.50 -0.31 23.37
N ARG A 36 -18.28 0.74 23.57
CA ARG A 36 -18.95 1.47 22.48
C ARG A 36 -17.95 2.01 21.45
N ARG A 37 -16.80 2.53 21.89
CA ARG A 37 -15.74 2.95 20.96
C ARG A 37 -15.22 1.75 20.17
N HIS A 38 -14.94 0.62 20.83
CA HIS A 38 -14.47 -0.60 20.18
C HIS A 38 -15.43 -1.09 19.07
N GLU A 39 -16.72 -1.13 19.36
CA GLU A 39 -17.77 -1.51 18.40
C GLU A 39 -17.85 -0.56 17.19
N SER A 40 -17.54 0.73 17.39
CA SER A 40 -17.46 1.71 16.31
C SER A 40 -16.16 1.67 15.49
N LEU A 41 -15.14 0.91 15.92
CA LEU A 41 -13.89 0.81 15.18
C LEU A 41 -14.08 -0.02 13.90
N ARG A 42 -13.34 0.35 12.85
CA ARG A 42 -13.29 -0.45 11.62
C ARG A 42 -12.79 -1.87 11.93
N PRO A 43 -13.35 -2.92 11.32
CA PRO A 43 -12.89 -4.30 11.53
C PRO A 43 -11.40 -4.47 11.17
N PHE A 44 -11.00 -3.93 10.02
CA PHE A 44 -9.64 -3.93 9.49
C PHE A 44 -9.23 -2.51 9.07
N LEU A 45 -7.93 -2.26 9.01
CA LEU A 45 -7.43 -1.04 8.36
C LEU A 45 -7.52 -1.19 6.85
N GLU A 46 -7.61 -0.06 6.16
CA GLU A 46 -7.54 -0.02 4.70
C GLU A 46 -6.17 -0.49 4.21
N SER A 47 -6.16 -1.18 3.06
CA SER A 47 -4.95 -1.72 2.45
C SER A 47 -3.91 -0.63 2.24
N GLU A 48 -2.65 -0.93 2.56
CA GLU A 48 -1.54 0.01 2.39
C GLU A 48 -1.40 0.51 0.95
N LEU A 49 -1.61 -0.39 -0.02
CA LEU A 49 -1.58 -0.10 -1.46
C LEU A 49 -2.53 1.02 -1.90
N LEU A 50 -3.60 1.30 -1.13
CA LEU A 50 -4.55 2.36 -1.44
C LEU A 50 -4.19 3.73 -0.84
N ARG A 51 -3.25 3.76 0.11
CA ARG A 51 -3.00 4.93 0.99
C ARG A 51 -1.53 5.34 1.05
N THR A 52 -0.67 4.70 0.25
CA THR A 52 0.73 5.09 0.07
C THR A 52 0.98 5.57 -1.36
N PRO A 53 1.96 6.46 -1.56
CA PRO A 53 2.53 6.72 -2.87
C PRO A 53 3.02 5.41 -3.53
N LEU A 54 2.92 5.32 -4.86
CA LEU A 54 3.11 4.07 -5.61
C LEU A 54 4.41 4.03 -6.42
N GLU A 55 5.22 5.07 -6.37
CA GLU A 55 6.44 5.23 -7.18
C GLU A 55 7.42 4.08 -6.92
N GLU A 56 7.72 3.80 -5.64
CA GLU A 56 8.57 2.67 -5.25
C GLU A 56 8.01 1.33 -5.73
N MET A 57 6.69 1.15 -5.65
CA MET A 57 6.04 -0.08 -6.12
C MET A 57 6.16 -0.23 -7.64
N CYS A 58 6.01 0.86 -8.39
CA CYS A 58 6.15 0.88 -9.85
C CYS A 58 7.59 0.53 -10.27
N LEU A 59 8.60 1.11 -9.61
CA LEU A 59 10.01 0.77 -9.84
C LEU A 59 10.29 -0.71 -9.53
N GLN A 60 9.79 -1.22 -8.40
CA GLN A 60 9.94 -2.63 -8.04
C GLN A 60 9.28 -3.57 -9.06
N CYS A 61 8.10 -3.22 -9.59
CA CYS A 61 7.43 -3.99 -10.64
C CYS A 61 8.30 -4.15 -11.89
N LYS A 62 8.94 -3.07 -12.35
CA LYS A 62 9.85 -3.11 -13.52
C LYS A 62 11.15 -3.83 -13.21
N LYS A 63 11.79 -3.54 -12.07
CA LYS A 63 13.05 -4.17 -11.65
C LYS A 63 12.96 -5.68 -11.49
N LEU A 64 11.79 -6.17 -11.08
CA LEU A 64 11.52 -7.61 -10.93
C LEU A 64 10.91 -8.24 -12.20
N GLU A 65 10.84 -7.49 -13.30
CA GLU A 65 10.28 -7.92 -14.59
C GLU A 65 8.83 -8.48 -14.46
N LEU A 66 8.06 -7.96 -13.50
CA LEU A 66 6.68 -8.38 -13.25
C LEU A 66 5.68 -7.74 -14.20
N ALA A 67 6.08 -6.64 -14.82
CA ALA A 67 5.29 -5.85 -15.76
C ALA A 67 6.17 -5.40 -16.95
N PRO A 68 6.49 -6.31 -17.89
CA PRO A 68 7.44 -6.03 -18.96
C PRO A 68 6.91 -5.03 -19.99
N GLY A 69 5.58 -4.96 -20.19
CA GLY A 69 4.96 -4.04 -21.12
C GLY A 69 5.07 -2.57 -20.72
N GLY A 70 4.82 -1.69 -21.68
CA GLY A 70 4.63 -0.27 -21.47
C GLY A 70 3.34 0.03 -20.69
N GLN A 71 3.09 1.30 -20.42
CA GLN A 71 1.97 1.71 -19.57
C GLN A 71 0.59 1.28 -20.10
N ASP A 72 0.39 1.33 -21.42
CA ASP A 72 -0.88 0.98 -22.08
C ASP A 72 -0.99 -0.51 -22.45
N ASP A 73 0.06 -1.29 -22.18
CA ASP A 73 0.09 -2.71 -22.52
C ASP A 73 -0.67 -3.57 -21.49
N ASN A 74 -1.19 -4.71 -21.95
CA ASN A 74 -1.97 -5.65 -21.12
C ASN A 74 -1.12 -6.36 -20.05
N ASP A 75 0.20 -6.21 -20.11
CA ASP A 75 1.20 -6.67 -19.17
C ASP A 75 2.05 -5.53 -18.58
N GLY A 76 1.59 -4.28 -18.72
CA GLY A 76 2.17 -3.10 -18.08
C GLY A 76 1.86 -2.99 -16.59
N ILE A 77 2.49 -2.01 -15.92
CA ILE A 77 2.35 -1.77 -14.47
C ILE A 77 0.87 -1.59 -14.06
N PRO A 78 0.04 -0.80 -14.78
CA PRO A 78 -1.38 -0.68 -14.44
C PRO A 78 -2.13 -2.01 -14.48
N ALA A 79 -1.88 -2.83 -15.51
CA ALA A 79 -2.49 -4.14 -15.65
C ALA A 79 -2.02 -5.13 -14.57
N PHE A 80 -0.75 -5.07 -14.17
CA PHE A 80 -0.21 -5.86 -13.08
C PHE A 80 -0.84 -5.48 -11.72
N LEU A 81 -0.82 -4.20 -11.35
CA LEU A 81 -1.39 -3.73 -10.09
C LEU A 81 -2.92 -3.90 -10.04
N GLY A 82 -3.59 -3.91 -11.19
CA GLY A 82 -5.01 -4.24 -11.32
C GLY A 82 -5.36 -5.67 -10.89
N LYS A 83 -4.39 -6.59 -10.83
CA LYS A 83 -4.59 -7.99 -10.39
C LYS A 83 -4.46 -8.16 -8.86
N ALA A 84 -4.13 -7.10 -8.11
CA ALA A 84 -3.98 -7.17 -6.67
C ALA A 84 -5.32 -7.49 -5.96
N MET A 85 -5.25 -8.06 -4.75
CA MET A 85 -6.43 -8.37 -3.92
C MET A 85 -7.33 -7.15 -3.69
N THR A 86 -6.73 -5.96 -3.62
CA THR A 86 -7.45 -4.69 -3.58
C THR A 86 -6.70 -3.73 -4.49
N PRO A 87 -7.11 -3.57 -5.75
CA PRO A 87 -6.35 -2.81 -6.73
C PRO A 87 -6.35 -1.30 -6.39
N PRO A 88 -5.24 -0.59 -6.63
CA PRO A 88 -5.17 0.84 -6.43
C PRO A 88 -6.05 1.59 -7.44
N HIS A 89 -6.35 2.85 -7.12
CA HIS A 89 -7.06 3.70 -8.06
C HIS A 89 -6.18 3.96 -9.30
N PRO A 90 -6.68 3.83 -10.54
CA PRO A 90 -5.87 3.98 -11.76
C PRO A 90 -5.11 5.30 -11.82
N LYS A 91 -5.78 6.40 -11.43
CA LYS A 91 -5.15 7.73 -11.35
C LYS A 91 -3.95 7.80 -10.40
N SER A 92 -3.95 7.03 -9.30
CA SER A 92 -2.81 7.00 -8.39
C SER A 92 -1.60 6.30 -9.02
N VAL A 93 -1.84 5.28 -9.85
CA VAL A 93 -0.78 4.61 -10.63
C VAL A 93 -0.25 5.55 -11.69
N GLN A 94 -1.14 6.19 -12.48
CA GLN A 94 -0.75 7.18 -13.49
C GLN A 94 0.13 8.28 -12.90
N ASN A 95 -0.33 8.92 -11.82
CA ASN A 95 0.43 10.00 -11.18
C ASN A 95 1.84 9.55 -10.71
N ALA A 96 1.98 8.30 -10.30
CA ALA A 96 3.27 7.75 -9.89
C ALA A 96 4.19 7.50 -11.09
N LEU A 97 3.64 7.02 -12.21
CA LEU A 97 4.39 6.85 -13.45
C LEU A 97 4.83 8.19 -14.03
N ASP A 98 3.92 9.17 -14.10
CA ASP A 98 4.22 10.53 -14.55
C ASP A 98 5.35 11.15 -13.72
N LEU A 99 5.29 11.02 -12.39
CA LEU A 99 6.34 11.52 -11.50
C LEU A 99 7.69 10.83 -11.73
N LEU A 100 7.70 9.52 -11.99
CA LEU A 100 8.92 8.78 -12.24
C LEU A 100 9.57 9.16 -13.58
N VAL A 101 8.75 9.45 -14.60
CA VAL A 101 9.21 10.02 -15.88
C VAL A 101 9.77 11.44 -15.67
N ASP A 102 9.06 12.30 -14.93
CA ASP A 102 9.50 13.66 -14.60
C ASP A 102 10.85 13.67 -13.83
N LEU A 103 11.07 12.67 -12.98
CA LEU A 103 12.33 12.48 -12.23
C LEU A 103 13.43 11.82 -13.06
N GLY A 104 13.13 11.34 -14.26
CA GLY A 104 14.05 10.64 -15.15
C GLY A 104 14.42 9.22 -14.69
N ALA A 105 13.64 8.62 -13.79
CA ALA A 105 13.81 7.24 -13.34
C ALA A 105 13.18 6.21 -14.31
N MET A 106 12.24 6.66 -15.14
CA MET A 106 11.68 5.89 -16.25
C MET A 106 11.75 6.69 -17.54
N ASP A 107 11.93 5.99 -18.65
CA ASP A 107 11.92 6.55 -19.99
C ASP A 107 10.48 6.83 -20.47
N GLU A 108 10.25 7.99 -21.10
CA GLU A 108 8.92 8.41 -21.55
C GLU A 108 8.38 7.55 -22.71
N ASP A 109 9.27 7.12 -23.61
CA ASP A 109 8.89 6.38 -24.82
C ASP A 109 8.75 4.88 -24.52
N THR A 110 9.70 4.29 -23.80
CA THR A 110 9.72 2.85 -23.53
C THR A 110 9.01 2.47 -22.24
N ASN A 111 8.80 3.41 -21.31
CA ASN A 111 8.35 3.13 -19.94
C ASN A 111 9.24 2.10 -19.21
N ASP A 112 10.51 1.99 -19.61
CA ASP A 112 11.51 1.17 -18.93
C ASP A 112 12.35 1.99 -17.96
N LEU A 113 13.03 1.30 -17.04
CA LEU A 113 13.93 1.93 -16.08
C LEU A 113 15.12 2.54 -16.81
N THR A 114 15.48 3.76 -16.42
CA THR A 114 16.74 4.39 -16.83
C THR A 114 17.87 3.93 -15.91
N ASP A 115 19.12 4.30 -16.20
CA ASP A 115 20.26 4.05 -15.30
C ASP A 115 20.13 4.70 -13.91
N LEU A 116 19.22 5.68 -13.76
CA LEU A 116 18.90 6.31 -12.48
C LEU A 116 17.92 5.46 -11.64
N GLY A 117 17.05 4.69 -12.30
CA GLY A 117 15.90 3.97 -11.73
C GLY A 117 16.21 2.59 -11.15
#